data_AF-A0A3B9P2M5-F1
#
_entry.id   AF-A0A3B9P2M5-F1
#
_cell.length_a   1.000
_cell.length_b   1.000
_cell.length_c   1.000
_cell.angle_alpha   90.00
_cell.angle_beta   90.00
_cell.angle_gamma   90.00
#
_symmetry.space_group_name_H-M   'P 1'
#
loop_
_entity.id
_entity.type
_entity.pdbx_description
1 polymer ?
#
loop_
_entity_poly.entity_id
_entity_poly.type
_entity_poly.pdbx_seq_one_letter_code
_entity_poly.pdbx_strand_id
1 'polypeptide(L)'
;EGIGSWTGLNAWAADFTNGRYDTFSLQFIMGALLSPIAWILGVPPEDLLLVGQLLGEKTILNEFYAYVTLTDMKNAGLFASERSIILSTYMLCGFANIASIGIQIGGIGTIAPSRRKDLSELSIKALIAGTVASLYTAAIVGLMI
;
A
#
# COMPACT_ATOMS: atom_id res chain seq x y z
N GLU A 1 -20.57 4.64 -14.10
CA GLU A 1 -21.40 5.85 -13.96
C GLU A 1 -21.40 6.29 -12.49
N GLY A 2 -21.23 7.58 -12.21
CA GLY A 2 -21.14 8.13 -10.85
C GLY A 2 -20.55 9.54 -10.80
N ILE A 3 -20.21 10.03 -9.60
CA ILE A 3 -19.62 11.37 -9.40
C ILE A 3 -18.38 11.56 -10.29
N GLY A 4 -17.54 10.54 -10.42
CA GLY A 4 -16.34 10.58 -11.28
C GLY A 4 -16.62 10.75 -12.78
N SER A 5 -17.77 10.25 -13.28
CA SER A 5 -18.16 10.50 -14.68
C SER A 5 -18.75 11.88 -14.89
N TRP A 6 -19.50 12.42 -13.91
CA TRP A 6 -20.13 13.73 -14.03
C TRP A 6 -19.13 14.88 -13.84
N THR A 7 -18.10 14.66 -13.03
CA THR A 7 -17.03 15.64 -12.77
C THR A 7 -15.88 15.56 -13.76
N GLY A 8 -15.88 14.57 -14.67
CA GLY A 8 -14.77 14.32 -15.60
C GLY A 8 -13.54 13.69 -14.95
N LEU A 9 -13.55 13.39 -13.65
CA LEU A 9 -12.41 12.81 -12.93
C LEU A 9 -12.01 11.43 -13.46
N ASN A 10 -12.96 10.62 -13.95
CA ASN A 10 -12.63 9.33 -14.55
C ASN A 10 -11.82 9.50 -15.85
N ALA A 11 -12.22 10.44 -16.71
CA ALA A 11 -11.49 10.74 -17.93
C ALA A 11 -10.09 11.30 -17.62
N TRP A 12 -10.00 12.19 -16.63
CA TRP A 12 -8.71 12.71 -16.17
C TRP A 12 -7.79 11.63 -15.61
N ALA A 13 -8.31 10.69 -14.82
CA ALA A 13 -7.52 9.57 -14.30
C ALA A 13 -7.05 8.64 -15.43
N ALA A 14 -7.90 8.37 -16.42
CA ALA A 14 -7.52 7.60 -17.60
C ALA A 14 -6.42 8.31 -18.40
N ASP A 15 -6.57 9.60 -18.68
CA ASP A 15 -5.58 10.38 -19.43
C ASP A 15 -4.25 10.48 -18.69
N PHE A 16 -4.28 10.77 -17.37
CA PHE A 16 -3.08 10.89 -16.55
C PHE A 16 -2.29 9.58 -16.46
N THR A 17 -2.98 8.44 -16.56
CA THR A 17 -2.39 7.11 -16.41
C THR A 17 -2.18 6.38 -17.73
N ASN A 18 -2.40 7.05 -18.87
CA ASN A 18 -2.40 6.45 -20.21
C ASN A 18 -3.31 5.22 -20.31
N GLY A 19 -4.51 5.30 -19.71
CA GLY A 19 -5.52 4.24 -19.74
C GLY A 19 -5.29 3.08 -18.77
N ARG A 20 -4.35 3.21 -17.81
CA ARG A 20 -4.16 2.16 -16.79
C ARG A 20 -5.26 2.15 -15.72
N TYR A 21 -5.95 3.27 -15.52
CA TYR A 21 -7.11 3.37 -14.63
C TYR A 21 -8.30 3.96 -15.38
N ASP A 22 -9.35 3.16 -15.53
CA ASP A 22 -10.59 3.61 -16.20
C ASP A 22 -11.49 4.46 -15.29
N THR A 23 -11.17 4.50 -13.98
CA THR A 23 -11.98 5.19 -12.97
C THR A 23 -11.10 5.89 -11.94
N PHE A 24 -11.55 7.07 -11.52
CA PHE A 24 -10.97 7.75 -10.37
C PHE A 24 -11.38 7.01 -9.11
N SER A 25 -10.44 6.27 -8.53
CA SER A 25 -10.67 5.32 -7.44
C SER A 25 -9.74 5.60 -6.25
N LEU A 26 -10.07 5.05 -5.09
CA LEU A 26 -9.19 5.15 -3.92
C LEU A 26 -7.83 4.51 -4.19
N GLN A 27 -7.81 3.43 -4.98
CA GLN A 27 -6.61 2.77 -5.47
C GLN A 27 -5.73 3.74 -6.27
N PHE A 28 -6.31 4.48 -7.20
CA PHE A 28 -5.59 5.50 -7.97
C PHE A 28 -5.01 6.60 -7.05
N ILE A 29 -5.82 7.13 -6.13
CA ILE A 29 -5.39 8.21 -5.21
C ILE A 29 -4.23 7.72 -4.33
N MET A 30 -4.34 6.53 -3.74
CA MET A 30 -3.27 5.96 -2.93
C MET A 30 -2.05 5.61 -3.77
N GLY A 31 -2.25 5.12 -4.99
CA GLY A 31 -1.22 4.93 -6.00
C GLY A 31 -0.39 6.17 -6.20
N ALA A 32 -1.03 7.28 -6.54
CA ALA A 32 -0.35 8.55 -6.76
C ALA A 32 0.32 9.08 -5.49
N LEU A 33 -0.34 8.97 -4.33
CA LEU A 33 0.15 9.49 -3.06
C LEU A 33 1.37 8.73 -2.53
N LEU A 34 1.44 7.42 -2.74
CA LEU A 34 2.50 6.54 -2.22
C LEU A 34 3.58 6.21 -3.26
N SER A 35 3.38 6.58 -4.53
CA SER A 35 4.39 6.48 -5.59
C SER A 35 5.75 7.09 -5.22
N PRO A 36 5.84 8.26 -4.54
CA PRO A 36 7.14 8.81 -4.13
C PRO A 36 7.93 7.89 -3.18
N ILE A 37 7.24 7.13 -2.32
CA ILE A 37 7.88 6.17 -1.42
C ILE A 37 8.43 4.99 -2.22
N ALA A 38 7.64 4.46 -3.16
CA ALA A 38 8.08 3.39 -4.06
C ALA A 38 9.31 3.82 -4.87
N TRP A 39 9.33 5.06 -5.36
CA TRP A 39 10.46 5.62 -6.11
C TRP A 39 11.74 5.69 -5.28
N ILE A 40 11.66 6.19 -4.03
CA ILE A 40 12.81 6.24 -3.11
C ILE A 40 13.40 4.85 -2.86
N LEU A 41 12.56 3.81 -2.84
CA LEU A 41 12.98 2.42 -2.63
C LEU A 41 13.52 1.74 -3.90
N GLY A 42 13.64 2.48 -5.01
CA GLY A 42 14.25 2.00 -6.24
C GLY A 42 13.30 1.20 -7.14
N VAL A 43 11.99 1.47 -7.07
CA VAL A 43 11.02 0.97 -8.05
C VAL A 43 11.16 1.77 -9.36
N PRO A 44 11.23 1.10 -10.52
CA PRO A 44 11.24 1.75 -11.84
C PRO A 44 10.03 2.67 -12.06
N PRO A 45 10.19 3.81 -12.77
CA PRO A 45 9.14 4.78 -13.03
C PRO A 45 7.84 4.19 -13.59
N GLU A 46 7.97 3.17 -14.43
CA GLU A 46 6.87 2.52 -15.14
C GLU A 46 5.92 1.78 -14.20
N ASP A 47 6.40 1.36 -13.02
CA ASP A 47 5.68 0.54 -12.05
C ASP A 47 5.25 1.32 -10.80
N LEU A 48 5.63 2.61 -10.68
CA LEU A 48 5.41 3.42 -9.46
C LEU A 48 3.95 3.44 -9.02
N LEU A 49 3.04 3.63 -9.97
CA LEU A 49 1.62 3.74 -9.68
C LEU A 49 1.04 2.41 -9.18
N LEU A 50 1.49 1.29 -9.75
CA LEU A 50 1.10 -0.06 -9.34
C LEU A 50 1.59 -0.35 -7.91
N VAL A 51 2.88 -0.10 -7.64
CA VAL A 51 3.44 -0.32 -6.31
C VAL A 51 2.84 0.63 -5.26
N GLY A 52 2.58 1.88 -5.63
CA GLY A 52 1.87 2.83 -4.79
C GLY A 52 0.47 2.34 -4.42
N GLN A 53 -0.27 1.76 -5.38
CA GLN A 53 -1.59 1.19 -5.13
C GLN A 53 -1.50 0.06 -4.11
N LEU A 54 -0.54 -0.86 -4.30
CA LEU A 54 -0.34 -1.99 -3.37
C LEU A 54 -0.02 -1.53 -1.94
N LEU A 55 0.82 -0.50 -1.78
CA LEU A 55 1.10 0.11 -0.47
C LEU A 55 -0.17 0.73 0.15
N GLY A 56 -1.01 1.35 -0.67
CA GLY A 56 -2.29 1.92 -0.28
C GLY A 56 -3.27 0.87 0.20
N GLU A 57 -3.47 -0.17 -0.61
CA GLU A 57 -4.34 -1.31 -0.30
C GLU A 57 -3.91 -2.00 0.98
N LYS A 58 -2.60 -2.23 1.18
CA LYS A 58 -2.07 -2.75 2.44
C LYS A 58 -2.47 -1.87 3.62
N THR A 59 -2.23 -0.57 3.52
CA THR A 59 -2.39 0.36 4.64
C THR A 59 -3.85 0.51 5.05
N ILE A 60 -4.76 0.61 4.06
CA ILE A 60 -6.19 0.84 4.28
C ILE A 60 -6.93 -0.46 4.59
N LEU A 61 -6.68 -1.51 3.80
CA LEU A 61 -7.38 -2.79 3.91
C LEU A 61 -6.57 -3.78 4.74
N ASN A 62 -5.58 -4.42 4.13
CA ASN A 62 -4.59 -5.31 4.73
C ASN A 62 -3.65 -5.86 3.65
N GLU A 63 -2.55 -6.45 4.10
CA GLU A 63 -1.55 -7.11 3.28
C GLU A 63 -2.06 -8.31 2.49
N PHE A 64 -3.04 -9.08 2.99
CA PHE A 64 -3.58 -10.22 2.25
C PHE A 64 -4.31 -9.78 0.97
N TYR A 65 -5.12 -8.73 1.06
CA TYR A 65 -5.77 -8.13 -0.11
C TYR A 65 -4.71 -7.63 -1.09
N ALA A 66 -3.72 -6.89 -0.62
CA ALA A 66 -2.65 -6.37 -1.46
C ALA A 66 -1.82 -7.51 -2.12
N TYR A 67 -1.61 -8.65 -1.45
CA TYR A 67 -0.94 -9.80 -2.07
C TYR A 67 -1.76 -10.46 -3.18
N VAL A 68 -3.09 -10.51 -3.03
CA VAL A 68 -3.98 -10.95 -4.11
C VAL A 68 -3.86 -10.01 -5.30
N THR A 69 -3.97 -8.69 -5.08
CA THR A 69 -3.78 -7.69 -6.14
C THR A 69 -2.41 -7.81 -6.80
N LEU A 70 -1.33 -7.96 -6.04
CA LEU A 70 0.03 -8.16 -6.58
C LEU A 70 0.09 -9.41 -7.47
N THR A 71 -0.54 -10.50 -7.05
CA THR A 71 -0.60 -11.75 -7.80
C THR A 71 -1.35 -11.57 -9.11
N ASP A 72 -2.51 -10.90 -9.08
CA ASP A 72 -3.33 -10.63 -10.25
C ASP A 72 -2.60 -9.71 -11.25
N MET A 73 -1.98 -8.62 -10.76
CA MET A 73 -1.18 -7.70 -11.59
C MET A 73 0.02 -8.40 -12.22
N LYS A 74 0.71 -9.28 -11.46
CA LYS A 74 1.81 -10.10 -11.97
C LYS A 74 1.34 -11.05 -13.07
N ASN A 75 0.25 -11.78 -12.83
CA ASN A 75 -0.29 -12.76 -13.79
C ASN A 75 -0.80 -12.08 -15.07
N ALA A 76 -1.33 -10.86 -14.96
CA ALA A 76 -1.73 -10.04 -16.08
C ALA A 76 -0.55 -9.37 -16.83
N GLY A 77 0.70 -9.55 -16.36
CA GLY A 77 1.89 -8.99 -17.01
C GLY A 77 1.98 -7.47 -16.92
N LEU A 78 1.40 -6.85 -15.89
CA LEU A 78 1.33 -5.38 -15.78
C LEU A 78 2.66 -4.74 -15.34
N PHE A 79 3.52 -5.48 -14.64
CA PHE A 79 4.81 -4.98 -14.18
C PHE A 79 5.84 -4.96 -15.32
N ALA A 80 6.52 -3.83 -15.49
CA ALA A 80 7.62 -3.67 -16.43
C ALA A 80 8.91 -4.36 -15.94
N SER A 81 9.08 -4.53 -14.63
CA SER A 81 10.30 -5.10 -14.04
C SER A 81 10.01 -6.14 -12.97
N GLU A 82 10.74 -7.25 -13.01
CA GLU A 82 10.74 -8.26 -11.93
C GLU A 82 11.20 -7.67 -10.59
N ARG A 83 12.10 -6.67 -10.64
CA ARG A 83 12.53 -5.91 -9.44
C ARG A 83 11.34 -5.34 -8.68
N SER A 84 10.36 -4.78 -9.37
CA SER A 84 9.16 -4.18 -8.77
C SER A 84 8.32 -5.22 -8.03
N ILE A 85 8.23 -6.43 -8.57
CA ILE A 85 7.50 -7.56 -7.96
C ILE A 85 8.21 -7.98 -6.68
N ILE A 86 9.55 -8.12 -6.72
CA ILE A 86 10.35 -8.50 -5.56
C ILE A 86 10.24 -7.43 -4.47
N LEU A 87 10.46 -6.15 -4.82
CA LEU A 87 10.35 -5.04 -3.88
C LEU A 87 8.95 -4.97 -3.25
N SER A 88 7.89 -5.06 -4.06
CA SER A 88 6.51 -5.07 -3.59
C SER A 88 6.28 -6.20 -2.58
N THR A 89 6.77 -7.40 -2.85
CA THR A 89 6.67 -8.55 -1.94
C THR A 89 7.20 -8.19 -0.55
N TYR A 90 8.38 -7.57 -0.46
CA TYR A 90 8.96 -7.18 0.83
C TYR A 90 8.27 -5.97 1.45
N MET A 91 7.85 -4.99 0.65
CA MET A 91 7.09 -3.84 1.14
C MET A 91 5.76 -4.25 1.77
N LEU A 92 5.12 -5.29 1.21
CA LEU A 92 3.84 -5.81 1.69
C LEU A 92 3.98 -6.69 2.93
N CYS A 93 5.16 -7.27 3.18
CA CYS A 93 5.43 -8.18 4.30
C CYS A 93 5.35 -7.48 5.68
N GLY A 94 4.14 -7.38 6.23
CA GLY A 94 3.90 -6.92 7.60
C GLY A 94 2.45 -6.49 7.83
N PHE A 95 1.95 -6.73 9.04
CA PHE A 95 0.56 -6.44 9.45
C PHE A 95 0.33 -4.98 9.84
N ALA A 96 1.05 -4.05 9.23
CA ALA A 96 0.92 -2.61 9.49
C ALA A 96 -0.23 -2.04 8.64
N ASN A 97 -1.44 -2.12 9.18
CA ASN A 97 -2.67 -1.60 8.55
C ASN A 97 -3.63 -1.04 9.62
N ILE A 98 -4.65 -0.29 9.19
CA ILE A 98 -5.62 0.34 10.12
C ILE A 98 -6.39 -0.71 10.93
N ALA A 99 -6.74 -1.86 10.35
CA ALA A 99 -7.46 -2.92 11.07
C ALA A 99 -6.62 -3.52 12.21
N SER A 100 -5.30 -3.65 12.03
CA SER A 100 -4.36 -4.17 13.02
C SER A 100 -4.28 -3.30 14.29
N ILE A 101 -4.59 -2.01 14.21
CA ILE A 101 -4.72 -1.16 15.39
C ILE A 101 -5.84 -1.69 16.29
N GLY A 102 -7.02 -1.94 15.72
CA GLY A 102 -8.17 -2.46 16.45
C GLY A 102 -7.89 -3.84 17.04
N ILE A 103 -7.24 -4.72 16.26
CA ILE A 103 -6.83 -6.06 16.71
C ILE A 103 -5.88 -5.97 17.91
N GLN A 104 -4.87 -5.09 17.87
CA GLN A 104 -3.91 -4.96 18.97
C GLN A 104 -4.51 -4.31 20.22
N ILE A 105 -5.33 -3.27 20.07
CA ILE A 105 -6.04 -2.65 21.20
C ILE A 105 -6.99 -3.67 21.84
N GLY A 106 -7.73 -4.44 21.04
CA GLY A 106 -8.62 -5.49 21.51
C GLY A 106 -7.88 -6.63 22.19
N GLY A 107 -6.88 -7.22 21.51
CA GLY A 107 -6.14 -8.39 21.97
C GLY A 107 -5.23 -8.09 23.17
N ILE A 108 -4.38 -7.06 23.10
CA ILE A 108 -3.51 -6.71 24.22
C ILE A 108 -4.33 -6.08 25.35
N GLY A 109 -5.38 -5.32 25.01
CA GLY A 109 -6.25 -4.69 25.99
C GLY A 109 -7.10 -5.66 26.81
N THR A 110 -7.29 -6.92 26.40
CA THR A 110 -7.90 -7.95 27.26
C THR A 110 -6.89 -8.57 28.22
N ILE A 111 -5.62 -8.66 27.81
CA ILE A 111 -4.51 -9.18 28.62
C ILE A 111 -4.05 -8.14 29.66
N ALA A 112 -4.00 -6.87 29.28
CA ALA A 112 -3.57 -5.75 30.12
C ALA A 112 -4.59 -4.58 30.06
N PRO A 113 -5.75 -4.69 30.73
CA PRO A 113 -6.82 -3.69 30.65
C PRO A 113 -6.40 -2.26 31.04
N SER A 114 -5.50 -2.13 32.02
CA SER A 114 -4.98 -0.84 32.48
C SER A 114 -4.11 -0.12 31.44
N ARG A 115 -3.65 -0.81 30.40
CA ARG A 115 -2.79 -0.26 29.34
C ARG A 115 -3.54 0.11 28.06
N ARG A 116 -4.87 -0.05 28.01
CA ARG A 116 -5.68 0.27 26.81
C ARG A 116 -5.51 1.71 26.33
N LYS A 117 -5.36 2.66 27.26
CA LYS A 117 -5.13 4.07 26.93
C LYS A 117 -3.81 4.25 26.19
N ASP A 118 -2.72 3.72 26.73
CA ASP A 118 -1.40 3.75 26.09
C ASP A 118 -1.42 3.14 24.68
N LEU A 119 -2.10 1.99 24.52
CA LEU A 119 -2.21 1.30 23.22
C LEU A 119 -2.94 2.16 22.18
N SER A 120 -4.02 2.83 22.59
CA SER A 120 -4.76 3.75 21.72
C SER A 120 -3.91 4.96 21.33
N GLU A 121 -3.22 5.58 22.28
CA GLU A 121 -2.36 6.75 22.05
C GLU A 121 -1.15 6.45 21.16
N LEU A 122 -0.62 5.23 21.23
CA LEU A 122 0.53 4.78 20.43
C LEU A 122 0.15 4.19 19.08
N SER A 123 -1.14 3.90 18.82
CA SER A 123 -1.59 3.14 17.66
C SER A 123 -1.10 3.64 16.31
N ILE A 124 -1.23 4.94 16.02
CA ILE A 124 -0.78 5.54 14.77
C ILE A 124 0.75 5.52 14.66
N LYS A 125 1.47 5.74 15.77
CA LYS A 125 2.93 5.65 15.78
C LYS A 125 3.40 4.22 15.52
N ALA A 126 2.72 3.24 16.11
CA ALA A 126 3.00 1.81 15.91
C ALA A 126 2.72 1.40 14.45
N LEU A 127 1.63 1.89 13.85
CA LEU A 127 1.32 1.68 12.44
C LEU A 127 2.44 2.21 11.54
N ILE A 128 2.84 3.47 11.73
CA ILE A 128 3.93 4.09 10.94
C ILE A 128 5.23 3.32 11.14
N ALA A 129 5.59 2.96 12.38
CA ALA A 129 6.80 2.21 12.68
C ALA A 129 6.80 0.82 12.00
N GLY A 130 5.68 0.11 12.03
CA GLY A 130 5.52 -1.18 11.36
C GLY A 130 5.62 -1.08 9.84
N THR A 131 5.04 -0.02 9.25
CA THR A 131 5.18 0.26 7.82
C THR A 131 6.64 0.53 7.46
N VAL A 132 7.31 1.43 8.19
CA VAL A 132 8.73 1.75 7.98
C VAL A 132 9.62 0.51 8.12
N ALA A 133 9.33 -0.41 9.06
CA ALA A 133 10.08 -1.66 9.19
C ALA A 133 9.97 -2.55 7.94
N SER A 134 8.78 -2.63 7.33
CA SER A 134 8.57 -3.36 6.07
C SER A 134 9.32 -2.68 4.92
N LEU A 135 9.23 -1.35 4.83
CA LEU A 135 9.91 -0.56 3.80
C LEU A 135 11.45 -0.62 3.94
N TYR A 136 11.96 -0.64 5.16
CA TYR A 136 13.39 -0.81 5.44
C TYR A 136 13.90 -2.17 4.96
N THR A 137 13.13 -3.23 5.18
CA THR A 137 13.45 -4.56 4.67
C THR A 137 13.47 -4.56 3.14
N ALA A 138 12.48 -3.94 2.50
CA ALA A 138 12.46 -3.77 1.05
C ALA A 138 13.65 -2.94 0.53
N ALA A 139 14.07 -1.91 1.24
CA ALA A 139 15.24 -1.11 0.90
C ALA A 139 16.52 -1.95 0.89
N ILE A 140 16.73 -2.77 1.93
CA ILE A 140 17.88 -3.67 2.00
C ILE A 140 17.87 -4.66 0.83
N VAL A 141 16.71 -5.26 0.54
CA VAL A 141 16.57 -6.16 -0.62
C VAL A 141 16.87 -5.42 -1.92
N GLY A 142 16.38 -4.20 -2.09
CA GLY A 142 16.66 -3.37 -3.25
C GLY A 142 18.15 -3.06 -3.46
N LEU A 143 18.96 -3.04 -2.40
CA LEU A 143 20.41 -2.90 -2.54
C LEU A 143 21.11 -4.18 -3.01
N MET A 144 20.48 -5.34 -2.82
CA MET A 144 21.07 -6.65 -3.14
C MET A 144 20.71 -7.17 -4.54
N ILE A 145 19.74 -6.55 -5.21
CA ILE A 145 19.24 -6.95 -6.54
C ILE A 145 19.41 -5.82 -7.56
#